data_AF-A0A932MY71-F1
#
_entry.id   AF-A0A932MY71-F1
#
_cell.length_a   1.000
_cell.length_b   1.000
_cell.length_c   1.000
_cell.angle_alpha   90.00
_cell.angle_beta   90.00
_cell.angle_gamma   90.00
#
_symmetry.space_group_name_H-M   'P 1'
#
loop_
_entity.id
_entity.type
_entity.pdbx_description
1 polymer ?
#
loop_
_entity_poly.entity_id
_entity_poly.type
_entity_poly.pdbx_seq_one_letter_code
_entity_poly.pdbx_strand_id
1 'polypeptide(L)'
;MTDKKLESFKISESRKPSVSAPKRAQAAANQRAEAEKYSLGFGRIEGILETDDAATVSDNLNKLLQTLEDMERQARSAKDKAAAKKAIVAVERTADLLDYLFQTKAAMQSSPRT
;
A
#
# COMPACT_ATOMS: atom_id res chain seq x y z
N MET A 1 -3.28 -18.87 73.63
CA MET A 1 -3.46 -19.85 72.54
C MET A 1 -3.51 -19.10 71.22
N THR A 2 -2.50 -19.36 70.38
CA THR A 2 -2.43 -19.11 68.92
C THR A 2 -3.09 -17.86 68.34
N ASP A 3 -2.37 -16.74 68.37
CA ASP A 3 -2.51 -15.73 67.31
C ASP A 3 -2.02 -16.35 66.00
N LYS A 4 -2.97 -16.82 65.19
CA LYS A 4 -2.70 -17.22 63.80
C LYS A 4 -2.31 -15.95 63.03
N LYS A 5 -1.00 -15.71 62.93
CA LYS A 5 -0.43 -14.72 62.01
C LYS A 5 -1.06 -14.93 60.63
N LEU A 6 -1.81 -13.93 60.17
CA LEU A 6 -2.27 -13.82 58.79
C LEU A 6 -1.02 -13.77 57.90
N GLU A 7 -0.78 -14.84 57.15
CA GLU A 7 0.22 -14.83 56.08
C GLU A 7 -0.18 -13.75 55.09
N SER A 8 0.62 -12.69 55.06
CA SER A 8 0.48 -11.62 54.09
C SER A 8 0.88 -12.18 52.73
N PHE A 9 -0.11 -12.58 51.94
CA PHE A 9 0.09 -12.84 50.52
C PHE A 9 0.57 -11.54 49.88
N LYS A 10 1.87 -11.44 49.62
CA LYS A 10 2.44 -10.37 48.79
C LYS A 10 1.83 -10.51 47.39
N ILE A 11 0.88 -9.63 47.07
CA ILE A 11 0.23 -9.53 45.75
C ILE A 11 1.27 -9.24 44.63
N SER A 12 2.53 -8.93 44.97
CA SER A 12 3.61 -8.74 44.01
C SER A 12 3.97 -9.99 43.18
N GLU A 13 3.47 -11.18 43.53
CA GLU A 13 3.72 -12.42 42.78
C GLU A 13 2.57 -12.88 41.89
N SER A 14 1.50 -12.10 41.70
CA SER A 14 0.54 -12.39 40.64
C SER A 14 1.17 -12.09 39.28
N ARG A 15 1.93 -13.05 38.74
CA ARG A 15 2.35 -13.05 37.33
C ARG A 15 1.09 -12.98 36.49
N LYS A 16 0.86 -11.82 35.84
CA LYS A 16 -0.15 -11.70 34.80
C LYS A 16 0.09 -12.83 33.79
N PRO A 17 -0.90 -13.66 33.46
CA PRO A 17 -0.74 -14.61 32.36
C PRO A 17 -0.45 -13.79 31.10
N SER A 18 0.72 -14.01 30.50
CA SER A 18 1.04 -13.41 29.21
C SER A 18 0.13 -14.06 28.18
N VAL A 19 -0.92 -13.35 27.80
CA VAL A 19 -1.75 -13.74 26.66
C VAL A 19 -0.86 -13.57 25.44
N SER A 20 -0.32 -14.67 24.94
CA SER A 20 0.41 -14.69 23.68
C SER A 20 -0.57 -14.26 22.59
N ALA A 21 -0.24 -13.18 21.89
CA ALA A 21 -1.01 -12.76 20.72
C ALA A 21 -1.05 -13.94 19.73
N PRO A 22 -2.20 -14.20 19.08
CA PRO A 22 -2.30 -15.30 18.12
C PRO A 22 -1.22 -15.11 17.04
N LYS A 23 -0.40 -16.15 16.81
CA LYS A 23 0.72 -16.17 15.84
C LYS A 23 0.37 -15.57 14.47
N ARG A 24 -0.91 -15.58 14.06
CA ARG A 24 -1.42 -14.96 12.83
C ARG A 24 -1.33 -13.43 12.81
N ALA A 25 -1.55 -12.74 13.93
CA ALA A 25 -1.48 -11.28 14.00
C ALA A 25 -0.04 -10.76 13.90
N GLN A 26 0.92 -11.51 14.46
CA GLN A 26 2.33 -11.16 14.43
C GLN A 26 2.98 -11.47 13.08
N ALA A 27 2.54 -12.54 12.40
CA ALA A 27 2.92 -12.81 11.02
C ALA A 27 2.40 -11.72 10.06
N ALA A 28 1.17 -11.25 10.23
CA ALA A 28 0.62 -10.16 9.42
C ALA A 28 1.31 -8.81 9.70
N ALA A 29 1.67 -8.51 10.94
CA ALA A 29 2.42 -7.30 11.30
C ALA A 29 3.86 -7.32 10.77
N ASN A 30 4.55 -8.46 10.86
CA ASN A 30 5.89 -8.63 10.29
C ASN A 30 5.87 -8.60 8.76
N GLN A 31 4.85 -9.17 8.11
CA GLN A 31 4.66 -9.06 6.66
C GLN A 31 4.37 -7.63 6.22
N ARG A 32 3.65 -6.83 7.03
CA ARG A 32 3.41 -5.41 6.76
C ARG A 32 4.70 -4.59 6.88
N ALA A 33 5.50 -4.86 7.91
CA ALA A 33 6.79 -4.19 8.13
C ALA A 33 7.88 -4.59 7.10
N GLU A 34 7.83 -5.81 6.53
CA GLU A 34 8.68 -6.20 5.40
C GLU A 34 8.18 -5.64 4.06
N ALA A 35 6.86 -5.54 3.87
CA ALA A 35 6.27 -4.89 2.69
C ALA A 35 6.55 -3.37 2.65
N GLU A 36 6.66 -2.73 3.82
CA GLU A 36 7.04 -1.32 3.92
C GLU A 36 8.50 -1.05 3.53
N LYS A 37 9.41 -2.03 3.68
CA LYS A 37 10.83 -1.87 3.29
C LYS A 37 11.09 -1.95 1.79
N TYR A 38 10.16 -2.52 1.03
CA TYR A 38 10.29 -2.65 -0.42
C TYR A 38 8.94 -2.41 -1.09
N SER A 39 8.41 -1.19 -1.00
CA SER A 39 7.43 -0.81 -2.01
C SER A 39 8.14 -0.73 -3.35
N LEU A 40 8.06 -1.84 -4.10
CA LEU A 40 8.61 -1.98 -5.45
C LEU A 40 8.05 -0.90 -6.41
N GLY A 41 6.90 -0.29 -6.06
CA GLY A 41 6.26 0.77 -6.82
C GLY A 41 6.70 2.18 -6.42
N PHE A 42 7.00 2.46 -5.14
CA PHE A 42 7.23 3.84 -4.69
C PHE A 42 8.44 4.48 -5.37
N GLY A 43 9.58 3.80 -5.43
CA GLY A 43 10.78 4.36 -6.09
C GLY A 43 10.59 4.60 -7.59
N ARG A 44 9.74 3.81 -8.26
CA ARG A 44 9.40 4.05 -9.67
C ARG A 44 8.50 5.27 -9.82
N ILE A 45 7.50 5.40 -8.96
CA ILE A 45 6.56 6.53 -8.98
C ILE A 45 7.31 7.84 -8.66
N GLU A 46 8.19 7.83 -7.65
CA GLU A 46 9.04 8.98 -7.31
C GLU A 46 9.94 9.36 -8.49
N GLY A 47 10.58 8.37 -9.13
CA GLY A 47 11.36 8.61 -10.35
C GLY A 47 10.54 9.33 -11.43
N ILE A 48 9.36 8.81 -11.75
CA ILE A 48 8.45 9.42 -12.74
C ILE A 48 8.09 10.86 -12.35
N LEU A 49 7.76 11.11 -11.08
CA LEU A 49 7.38 12.44 -10.60
C LEU A 49 8.54 13.45 -10.66
N GLU A 50 9.78 12.99 -10.52
CA GLU A 50 10.97 13.85 -10.52
C GLU A 50 11.58 14.05 -11.91
N THR A 51 11.53 13.05 -12.78
CA THR A 51 12.19 13.11 -14.11
C THR A 51 11.25 13.48 -15.24
N ASP A 52 10.00 13.03 -15.18
CA ASP A 52 9.09 13.09 -16.31
C ASP A 52 8.08 14.24 -16.15
N ASP A 53 7.65 14.77 -17.29
CA ASP A 53 6.57 15.75 -17.32
C ASP A 53 5.19 15.07 -17.30
N ALA A 54 4.24 15.69 -16.63
CA ALA A 54 2.89 15.17 -16.45
C ALA A 54 2.19 14.87 -17.80
N ALA A 55 2.41 15.71 -18.83
CA ALA A 55 1.82 15.50 -20.15
C ALA A 55 2.40 14.25 -20.83
N THR A 56 3.71 14.05 -20.72
CA THR A 56 4.40 12.88 -21.31
C THR A 56 3.93 11.59 -20.64
N VAL A 57 3.76 11.60 -19.32
CA VAL A 57 3.27 10.44 -18.56
C VAL A 57 1.82 10.14 -18.94
N SER A 58 0.96 11.15 -19.05
CA SER A 58 -0.43 10.99 -19.50
C SER A 58 -0.51 10.38 -20.90
N ASP A 59 0.26 10.88 -21.85
CA ASP A 59 0.32 10.34 -23.22
C ASP A 59 0.74 8.86 -23.25
N ASN A 60 1.73 8.49 -22.44
CA ASN A 60 2.20 7.11 -22.35
C ASN A 60 1.13 6.18 -21.75
N LEU A 61 0.43 6.61 -20.71
CA LEU A 61 -0.67 5.84 -20.12
C LEU A 61 -1.85 5.70 -21.10
N ASN A 62 -2.16 6.75 -21.86
CA ASN A 62 -3.20 6.70 -22.89
C ASN A 62 -2.86 5.70 -24.02
N LYS A 63 -1.61 5.69 -24.49
CA LYS A 63 -1.15 4.68 -25.47
C LYS A 63 -1.25 3.26 -24.92
N LEU A 64 -0.89 3.06 -23.65
CA LEU A 64 -1.00 1.76 -22.99
C LEU A 64 -2.46 1.33 -22.87
N LEU A 65 -3.36 2.25 -22.50
CA LEU A 65 -4.79 2.00 -22.42
C LEU A 65 -5.37 1.57 -23.78
N GLN A 66 -5.06 2.30 -24.86
CA GLN A 66 -5.46 1.94 -26.22
C GLN A 66 -4.97 0.54 -26.61
N THR A 67 -3.71 0.22 -26.28
CA THR A 67 -3.15 -1.11 -26.54
C THR A 67 -3.93 -2.21 -25.80
N LEU A 68 -4.28 -1.96 -24.54
CA LEU A 68 -5.04 -2.92 -23.74
C LEU A 68 -6.48 -3.08 -24.20
N GLU A 69 -7.12 -1.99 -24.66
CA GLU A 69 -8.44 -2.04 -25.28
C GLU A 69 -8.43 -2.85 -26.57
N ASP A 70 -7.42 -2.67 -27.42
CA ASP A 70 -7.26 -3.46 -28.63
C ASP A 70 -7.01 -4.94 -28.31
N MET A 71 -6.21 -5.24 -27.29
CA MET A 71 -6.03 -6.61 -26.79
C MET A 71 -7.34 -7.20 -26.26
N GLU A 72 -8.16 -6.42 -25.56
CA GLU A 72 -9.48 -6.86 -25.10
C GLU A 72 -10.40 -7.20 -26.27
N ARG A 73 -10.41 -6.35 -27.31
CA ARG A 73 -11.25 -6.52 -28.51
C ARG A 73 -10.80 -7.71 -29.35
N GLN A 74 -9.50 -7.94 -29.47
CA GLN A 74 -8.90 -9.02 -30.25
C GLN A 74 -8.76 -10.33 -29.48
N ALA A 75 -9.06 -10.34 -28.17
CA ALA A 75 -8.93 -11.52 -27.31
C ALA A 75 -9.79 -12.67 -27.82
N ARG A 76 -9.14 -13.81 -28.14
CA ARG A 76 -9.81 -15.04 -28.57
C ARG A 76 -10.31 -15.88 -27.39
N SER A 77 -9.77 -15.66 -26.19
CA SER A 77 -10.14 -16.40 -24.98
C SER A 77 -10.78 -15.50 -23.93
N ALA A 78 -11.74 -16.04 -23.19
CA ALA A 78 -12.39 -15.31 -22.08
C ALA A 78 -11.40 -14.94 -20.96
N LYS A 79 -10.34 -15.75 -20.78
CA LYS A 79 -9.28 -15.49 -19.79
C LYS A 79 -8.48 -14.25 -20.17
N ASP A 80 -8.08 -14.13 -21.44
CA ASP A 80 -7.31 -12.99 -21.93
C ASP A 80 -8.16 -11.72 -21.90
N LYS A 81 -9.45 -11.83 -22.24
CA LYS A 81 -10.40 -10.71 -22.11
C LYS A 81 -10.52 -10.23 -20.66
N ALA A 82 -10.65 -11.15 -19.70
CA ALA A 82 -10.71 -10.80 -18.28
C ALA A 82 -9.38 -10.21 -17.78
N ALA A 83 -8.24 -10.69 -18.27
CA ALA A 83 -6.92 -10.14 -17.94
C ALA A 83 -6.76 -8.73 -18.49
N ALA A 84 -7.12 -8.49 -19.75
CA ALA A 84 -7.09 -7.17 -20.38
C ALA A 84 -7.96 -6.16 -19.62
N LYS A 85 -9.20 -6.51 -19.28
CA LYS A 85 -10.07 -5.65 -18.45
C LYS A 85 -9.46 -5.28 -17.10
N LYS A 86 -8.84 -6.24 -16.41
CA LYS A 86 -8.18 -5.97 -15.13
C LYS A 86 -6.97 -5.04 -15.31
N ALA A 87 -6.22 -5.21 -16.40
CA ALA A 87 -5.11 -4.34 -16.72
C ALA A 87 -5.58 -2.92 -17.04
N ILE A 88 -6.65 -2.75 -17.81
CA ILE A 88 -7.26 -1.43 -18.11
C ILE A 88 -7.60 -0.71 -16.80
N VAL A 89 -8.35 -1.36 -15.91
CA VAL A 89 -8.72 -0.78 -14.61
C VAL A 89 -7.49 -0.42 -13.75
N ALA A 90 -6.42 -1.21 -13.84
CA ALA A 90 -5.18 -0.90 -13.12
C ALA A 90 -4.46 0.33 -13.71
N VAL A 91 -4.46 0.48 -15.03
CA VAL A 91 -3.89 1.66 -15.72
C VAL A 91 -4.69 2.91 -15.40
N GLU A 92 -6.02 2.86 -15.45
CA GLU A 92 -6.90 3.99 -15.08
C GLU A 92 -6.61 4.46 -13.65
N ARG A 93 -6.56 3.54 -12.68
CA ARG A 93 -6.22 3.89 -11.29
C ARG A 93 -4.81 4.46 -11.13
N THR A 94 -3.88 4.01 -11.96
CA THR A 94 -2.51 4.53 -11.96
C THR A 94 -2.47 5.94 -12.53
N ALA A 95 -3.27 6.23 -13.56
CA ALA A 95 -3.40 7.57 -14.11
C ALA A 95 -3.98 8.54 -13.08
N ASP A 96 -5.08 8.17 -12.40
CA ASP A 96 -5.68 8.98 -11.33
C ASP A 96 -4.69 9.29 -10.21
N LEU A 97 -3.91 8.28 -9.80
CA LEU A 97 -2.88 8.44 -8.77
C LEU A 97 -1.79 9.42 -9.21
N LEU A 98 -1.27 9.26 -10.42
CA LEU A 98 -0.19 10.11 -10.92
C LEU A 98 -0.66 11.55 -11.12
N ASP A 99 -1.87 11.75 -11.65
CA ASP A 99 -2.47 13.09 -11.79
C ASP A 99 -2.59 13.78 -10.42
N TYR A 100 -3.13 13.07 -9.41
CA TYR A 100 -3.19 13.59 -8.05
C TYR A 100 -1.80 13.96 -7.49
N LEU A 101 -0.79 13.13 -7.72
CA LEU A 101 0.58 13.38 -7.23
C LEU A 101 1.24 14.57 -7.94
N PHE A 102 1.06 14.71 -9.25
CA PHE A 102 1.55 15.88 -10.00
C PHE A 102 0.87 17.17 -9.55
N GLN A 103 -0.45 17.16 -9.37
CA GLN A 103 -1.19 18.31 -8.83
C GLN A 103 -0.72 18.67 -7.41
N THR A 104 -0.51 17.67 -6.56
CA THR A 104 0.00 17.87 -5.20
C THR A 104 1.41 18.48 -5.21
N LYS A 105 2.30 17.99 -6.08
CA LYS A 105 3.65 18.54 -6.24
C LYS A 105 3.61 20.01 -6.68
N ALA A 106 2.78 20.33 -7.67
CA ALA A 106 2.59 21.71 -8.13
C ALA A 106 2.04 22.62 -7.00
N ALA A 107 1.04 22.14 -6.25
CA ALA A 107 0.48 22.87 -5.12
C ALA A 107 1.53 23.15 -4.04
N MET A 108 2.37 22.16 -3.69
CA MET A 108 3.45 22.31 -2.71
C MET A 108 4.53 23.31 -3.15
N GLN A 109 4.82 23.40 -4.45
CA GLN A 109 5.75 24.39 -5.00
C GLN A 109 5.16 25.80 -5.01
N SER A 110 3.85 25.92 -5.22
CA SER A 110 3.13 27.21 -5.24
C SER A 110 2.81 27.77 -3.85
N SER A 111 2.88 26.93 -2.80
CA SER A 111 2.60 27.36 -1.43
C SER A 111 3.78 28.20 -0.90
N PRO A 112 3.56 29.47 -0.52
CA PRO A 112 4.60 30.27 0.08
C PRO A 112 4.98 29.65 1.42
N ARG A 113 6.26 29.30 1.61
CA ARG A 113 6.81 28.98 2.93
C ARG A 113 6.73 30.26 3.77
N THR A 114 5.64 30.44 4.51
CA THR A 114 5.53 31.42 5.60
C THR A 114 6.37 30.98 6.78
#